data_AF-A0A954XUA1-F1
#
_entry.id   AF-A0A954XUA1-F1
#
_cell.length_a   1.000
_cell.length_b   1.000
_cell.length_c   1.000
_cell.angle_alpha   90.00
_cell.angle_beta   90.00
_cell.angle_gamma   90.00
#
_symmetry.space_group_name_H-M   'P 1'
#
loop_
_entity.id
_entity.type
_entity.pdbx_description
1 polymer ?
#
loop_
_entity_poly.entity_id
_entity_poly.type
_entity_poly.pdbx_seq_one_letter_code
_entity_poly.pdbx_strand_id
1 'polypeptide(L)'
;LAQRLAVDFTTDSRFDNPRAVQIRLKGFDTDALVEVGCKVRNLYASGRDEDRIRHRVDDTYVEDLAKAVTGSLGGKVGIAPRIFLKKLVGEVLDRVDQFEDFDPRQHYALTIADNELTAVERAAKGADSADDIELDL
;
A
#
# COMPACT_ATOMS: atom_id res chain seq x y z
N LEU A 1 -26.28 -18.02 29.35
CA LEU A 1 -25.40 -19.01 28.69
C LEU A 1 -24.92 -18.44 27.36
N ALA A 2 -23.96 -17.51 27.39
CA ALA A 2 -23.44 -16.85 26.18
C ALA A 2 -21.99 -16.40 26.40
N GLN A 3 -21.09 -17.35 26.61
CA GLN A 3 -19.64 -17.13 26.38
C GLN A 3 -19.30 -17.86 25.09
N ARG A 4 -19.74 -17.29 23.96
CA ARG A 4 -19.42 -17.79 22.62
C ARG A 4 -18.03 -17.29 22.24
N LEU A 5 -17.06 -18.20 22.22
CA LEU A 5 -15.76 -18.09 21.51
C LEU A 5 -15.13 -16.68 21.51
N ALA A 6 -14.87 -16.10 22.68
CA ALA A 6 -14.02 -14.91 22.76
C ALA A 6 -12.56 -15.35 22.84
N VAL A 7 -11.78 -15.09 21.79
CA VAL A 7 -10.32 -15.14 21.87
C VAL A 7 -9.85 -13.80 22.42
N ASP A 8 -9.06 -13.84 23.49
CA ASP A 8 -8.54 -12.63 24.11
C ASP A 8 -7.30 -12.13 23.35
N PHE A 9 -7.41 -10.94 22.76
CA PHE A 9 -6.34 -10.26 22.02
C PHE A 9 -5.65 -9.16 22.85
N THR A 10 -5.86 -9.10 24.17
CA THR A 10 -5.19 -8.15 25.07
C THR A 10 -3.71 -8.48 25.31
N THR A 11 -3.30 -9.71 25.01
CA THR A 11 -1.91 -10.17 25.13
C THR A 11 -1.07 -9.76 23.91
N ASP A 12 0.25 -9.85 24.08
CA ASP A 12 1.22 -9.51 23.04
C ASP A 12 0.99 -10.30 21.75
N SER A 13 0.69 -9.57 20.67
CA SER A 13 0.36 -10.12 19.35
C SER A 13 1.44 -11.03 18.73
N ARG A 14 2.68 -10.99 19.23
CA ARG A 14 3.74 -11.93 18.81
C ARG A 14 3.46 -13.36 19.22
N PHE A 15 2.64 -13.57 20.25
CA PHE A 15 2.31 -14.89 20.81
C PHE A 15 0.85 -15.28 20.57
N ASP A 16 0.16 -14.61 19.64
CA ASP A 16 -1.19 -15.01 19.23
C ASP A 16 -1.19 -16.47 18.74
N ASN A 17 -2.15 -17.26 19.22
CA ASN A 17 -2.24 -18.67 18.84
C ASN A 17 -2.81 -18.82 17.41
N PRO A 18 -2.02 -19.28 16.42
CA PRO A 18 -2.49 -19.41 15.04
C PRO A 18 -3.54 -20.52 14.87
N ARG A 19 -3.71 -21.39 15.87
CA ARG A 19 -4.72 -22.46 15.88
C ARG A 19 -5.99 -22.05 16.63
N ALA A 20 -6.07 -20.81 17.11
CA ALA A 20 -7.28 -20.30 17.72
C ALA A 20 -8.42 -20.21 16.70
N VAL A 21 -9.64 -20.27 17.21
CA VAL A 21 -10.88 -20.16 16.43
C VAL A 21 -11.03 -18.79 15.74
N GLN A 22 -10.31 -17.79 16.23
CA GLN A 22 -10.18 -16.46 15.62
C GLN A 22 -8.70 -16.07 15.58
N ILE A 23 -8.27 -15.45 14.49
CA ILE A 23 -6.90 -14.97 14.28
C ILE A 23 -6.94 -13.44 14.22
N ARG A 24 -5.99 -12.77 14.89
CA ARG A 24 -5.83 -11.32 14.77
C ARG A 24 -5.32 -10.99 13.38
N LEU A 25 -6.09 -10.23 12.61
CA LEU A 25 -5.60 -9.65 11.37
C LEU A 25 -4.80 -8.40 11.72
N LYS A 26 -3.49 -8.44 11.46
CA LYS A 26 -2.65 -7.24 11.54
C LYS A 26 -3.05 -6.30 10.40
N GLY A 27 -3.04 -4.99 10.67
CA GLY A 27 -3.15 -4.00 9.62
C GLY A 27 -2.00 -4.17 8.62
N PHE A 28 -2.25 -3.79 7.36
CA PHE A 28 -1.19 -3.74 6.37
C PHE A 28 -0.13 -2.74 6.81
N ASP A 29 1.15 -3.12 6.75
CA ASP A 29 2.31 -2.27 7.02
C ASP A 29 3.14 -2.06 5.73
N THR A 30 4.15 -1.19 5.81
CA THR A 30 5.01 -0.87 4.65
C THR A 30 5.75 -2.11 4.16
N ASP A 31 6.22 -2.97 5.06
CA ASP A 31 6.93 -4.20 4.70
C ASP A 31 6.03 -5.15 3.91
N ALA A 32 4.78 -5.31 4.32
CA ALA A 32 3.78 -6.07 3.59
C ALA A 32 3.46 -5.46 2.21
N LEU A 33 3.46 -4.12 2.08
CA LEU A 33 3.33 -3.48 0.76
C LEU A 33 4.49 -3.79 -0.15
N VAL A 34 5.72 -3.71 0.36
CA VAL A 34 6.92 -3.99 -0.44
C VAL A 34 6.90 -5.44 -0.88
N GLU A 35 6.60 -6.38 0.02
CA GLU A 35 6.51 -7.80 -0.31
C GLU A 35 5.48 -8.05 -1.42
N VAL A 36 4.27 -7.50 -1.29
CA VAL A 36 3.24 -7.65 -2.31
C VAL A 36 3.61 -6.93 -3.61
N GLY A 37 4.21 -5.74 -3.53
CA GLY A 37 4.67 -4.97 -4.70
C GLY A 37 5.71 -5.74 -5.51
N CYS A 38 6.72 -6.32 -4.85
CA CYS A 38 7.73 -7.14 -5.51
C CYS A 38 7.11 -8.40 -6.14
N LYS A 39 6.19 -9.08 -5.45
CA LYS A 39 5.48 -10.25 -6.00
C LYS A 39 4.65 -9.88 -7.24
N VAL A 40 3.92 -8.77 -7.18
CA VAL A 40 3.11 -8.28 -8.30
C VAL A 40 3.99 -7.88 -9.48
N ARG A 41 5.09 -7.15 -9.25
CA ARG A 41 6.06 -6.83 -10.31
C ARG A 41 6.61 -8.10 -10.95
N ASN A 42 7.03 -9.08 -10.17
CA ASN A 42 7.61 -10.31 -10.70
C ASN A 42 6.58 -11.10 -11.52
N LEU A 43 5.33 -11.16 -11.07
CA LEU A 43 4.24 -11.79 -11.82
C LEU A 43 3.91 -11.02 -13.11
N TYR A 44 3.91 -9.68 -13.04
CA TYR A 44 3.69 -8.82 -14.20
C TYR A 44 4.79 -9.00 -15.23
N ALA A 45 6.05 -9.04 -14.80
CA ALA A 45 7.21 -9.16 -15.67
C ALA A 45 7.27 -10.52 -16.40
N SER A 46 6.73 -11.58 -15.78
CA SER A 46 6.70 -12.93 -16.36
C SER A 46 6.09 -12.92 -17.76
N GLY A 47 6.87 -13.34 -18.75
CA GLY A 47 6.45 -13.39 -20.16
C GLY A 47 6.58 -12.06 -20.93
N ARG A 48 7.28 -11.07 -20.36
CA ARG A 48 7.64 -9.79 -20.99
C ARG A 48 9.17 -9.60 -20.95
N ASP A 49 9.62 -8.37 -21.19
CA ASP A 49 11.01 -7.96 -20.95
C ASP A 49 11.29 -7.87 -19.44
N GLU A 50 11.57 -9.03 -18.82
CA GLU A 50 11.79 -9.16 -17.38
C GLU A 50 12.97 -8.30 -16.89
N ASP A 51 14.05 -8.24 -17.67
CA ASP A 51 15.26 -7.54 -17.29
C ASP A 51 15.02 -6.03 -17.25
N ARG A 52 14.34 -5.46 -18.26
CA ARG A 52 14.01 -4.03 -18.26
C ARG A 52 13.10 -3.66 -17.10
N ILE A 53 12.03 -4.44 -16.88
CA ILE A 53 11.07 -4.17 -15.81
C ILE A 53 11.74 -4.26 -14.44
N ARG A 54 12.52 -5.32 -14.17
CA ARG A 54 13.21 -5.49 -12.88
C ARG A 54 14.33 -4.48 -12.67
N HIS A 55 14.96 -3.98 -13.75
CA HIS A 55 15.98 -2.95 -13.66
C HIS A 55 15.38 -1.56 -13.40
N ARG A 56 14.32 -1.18 -14.11
CA ARG A 56 13.67 0.13 -13.94
C ARG A 56 12.82 0.21 -12.67
N VAL A 57 12.23 -0.91 -12.27
CA VAL A 57 11.36 -1.06 -11.10
C VAL A 57 12.01 -2.06 -10.14
N ASP A 58 13.23 -1.78 -9.70
CA ASP A 58 13.94 -2.60 -8.72
C ASP A 58 13.25 -2.58 -7.33
N ASP A 59 13.76 -3.40 -6.41
CA ASP A 59 13.18 -3.53 -5.06
C ASP A 59 13.20 -2.19 -4.29
N THR A 60 14.23 -1.37 -4.52
CA THR A 60 14.35 -0.04 -3.91
C THR A 60 13.26 0.91 -4.44
N TYR A 61 12.96 0.88 -5.73
CA TYR A 61 11.86 1.67 -6.29
C TYR A 61 10.51 1.26 -5.68
N VAL A 62 10.28 -0.04 -5.53
CA VAL A 62 9.05 -0.55 -4.91
C VAL A 62 8.94 -0.05 -3.45
N GLU A 63 10.05 -0.07 -2.72
CA GLU A 63 10.14 0.47 -1.36
C GLU A 63 9.87 1.97 -1.30
N ASP A 64 10.49 2.75 -2.18
CA ASP A 64 10.30 4.20 -2.26
C ASP A 64 8.85 4.57 -2.61
N LEU A 65 8.24 3.85 -3.55
CA LEU A 65 6.84 4.05 -3.92
C LEU A 65 5.91 3.68 -2.74
N ALA A 66 6.20 2.58 -2.04
CA ALA A 66 5.42 2.18 -0.87
C ALA A 66 5.51 3.24 0.24
N LYS A 67 6.70 3.75 0.54
CA LYS A 67 6.92 4.84 1.49
C LYS A 67 6.24 6.14 1.07
N ALA A 68 6.27 6.48 -0.21
CA ALA A 68 5.63 7.70 -0.71
C ALA A 68 4.11 7.62 -0.57
N VAL A 69 3.50 6.47 -0.92
CA VAL A 69 2.06 6.25 -0.72
C VAL A 69 1.70 6.29 0.76
N THR A 70 2.44 5.60 1.63
CA THR A 70 2.14 5.59 3.07
C THR A 70 2.38 6.95 3.74
N GLY A 71 3.41 7.69 3.33
CA GLY A 71 3.71 9.04 3.81
C GLY A 71 2.67 10.07 3.37
N SER A 72 2.16 9.98 2.14
CA SER A 72 1.10 10.87 1.63
C SER A 72 -0.27 10.68 2.32
N LEU A 73 -0.44 9.61 3.11
CA LEU A 73 -1.64 9.30 3.89
C LEU A 73 -1.42 9.52 5.41
N GLY A 74 -0.50 10.41 5.80
CA GLY A 74 -0.36 10.84 7.19
C GLY A 74 0.42 9.87 8.10
N GLY A 75 1.21 8.95 7.53
CA GLY A 75 2.21 8.15 8.25
C GLY A 75 1.69 7.16 9.31
N LYS A 76 0.39 7.17 9.65
CA LYS A 76 -0.24 6.25 10.60
C LYS A 76 -1.66 5.87 10.15
N VAL A 77 -1.85 4.54 10.06
CA VAL A 77 -3.14 3.83 10.05
C VAL A 77 -4.02 4.13 8.83
N GLY A 78 -3.73 3.43 7.73
CA GLY A 78 -4.61 3.42 6.55
C GLY A 78 -3.88 3.15 5.25
N ILE A 79 -2.88 2.25 5.27
CA ILE A 79 -2.23 1.81 4.04
C ILE A 79 -3.31 1.34 3.10
N ALA A 80 -3.48 2.02 1.97
CA ALA A 80 -4.41 1.64 0.93
C ALA A 80 -3.66 0.74 -0.07
N PRO A 81 -3.61 -0.60 0.13
CA PRO A 81 -2.80 -1.47 -0.71
C PRO A 81 -3.32 -1.44 -2.15
N ARG A 82 -4.63 -1.21 -2.29
CA ARG A 82 -5.32 -0.95 -3.55
C ARG A 82 -4.72 0.25 -4.29
N ILE A 83 -4.50 1.38 -3.62
CA ILE A 83 -3.97 2.59 -4.29
C ILE A 83 -2.54 2.34 -4.71
N PHE A 84 -1.70 1.83 -3.81
CA PHE A 84 -0.33 1.45 -4.12
C PHE A 84 -0.25 0.53 -5.35
N LEU A 85 -1.03 -0.56 -5.37
CA LEU A 85 -1.04 -1.50 -6.50
C LEU A 85 -1.57 -0.88 -7.79
N LYS A 86 -2.60 -0.01 -7.70
CA LYS A 86 -3.12 0.69 -8.87
C LYS A 86 -2.04 1.58 -9.50
N LYS A 87 -1.29 2.33 -8.69
CA LYS A 87 -0.20 3.21 -9.15
C LYS A 87 0.98 2.39 -9.70
N LEU A 88 1.40 1.36 -8.97
CA LEU A 88 2.49 0.47 -9.39
C LEU A 88 2.19 -0.19 -10.75
N VAL A 89 1.01 -0.78 -10.93
CA VAL A 89 0.69 -1.48 -12.17
C VAL A 89 0.39 -0.49 -13.30
N GLY A 90 -0.62 0.35 -13.12
CA GLY A 90 -1.17 1.17 -14.20
C GLY A 90 -0.33 2.39 -14.58
N GLU A 91 0.43 2.95 -13.63
CA GLU A 91 1.17 4.19 -13.87
C GLU A 91 2.69 3.98 -13.98
N VAL A 92 3.20 2.83 -13.50
CA VAL A 92 4.63 2.51 -13.55
C VAL A 92 4.90 1.32 -14.47
N LEU A 93 4.45 0.11 -14.12
CA LEU A 93 4.80 -1.11 -14.86
C LEU A 93 4.31 -1.06 -16.31
N ASP A 94 3.05 -0.66 -16.52
CA ASP A 94 2.48 -0.53 -17.86
C ASP A 94 3.27 0.47 -18.73
N ARG A 95 3.79 1.56 -18.14
CA ARG A 95 4.56 2.56 -18.90
C ARG A 95 5.97 2.10 -19.19
N VAL A 96 6.63 1.41 -18.27
CA VAL A 96 7.95 0.77 -18.49
C VAL A 96 7.85 -0.32 -19.56
N ASP A 97 6.73 -1.03 -19.64
CA ASP A 97 6.48 -2.04 -20.67
C ASP A 97 6.24 -1.39 -22.05
N GLN A 98 5.45 -0.32 -22.10
CA GLN A 98 5.05 0.32 -23.36
C GLN A 98 6.08 1.29 -23.95
N PHE A 99 6.90 1.94 -23.13
CA PHE A 99 7.81 3.00 -23.55
C PHE A 99 9.24 2.68 -23.12
N GLU A 100 10.11 2.43 -24.08
CA GLU A 100 11.50 1.97 -23.85
C GLU A 100 12.36 3.00 -23.11
N ASP A 101 12.07 4.28 -23.33
CA ASP A 101 12.73 5.45 -22.75
C ASP A 101 12.12 5.92 -21.42
N PHE A 102 11.03 5.30 -20.96
CA PHE A 102 10.38 5.68 -19.71
C PHE A 102 11.19 5.21 -18.49
N ASP A 103 11.77 6.18 -17.78
CA ASP A 103 12.33 5.98 -16.44
C ASP A 103 11.36 6.50 -15.37
N PRO A 104 10.77 5.63 -14.53
CA PRO A 104 9.82 6.06 -13.53
C PRO A 104 10.44 6.98 -12.46
N ARG A 105 11.76 6.94 -12.23
CA ARG A 105 12.41 7.83 -11.27
C ARG A 105 12.53 9.27 -11.77
N GLN A 106 12.48 9.46 -13.09
CA GLN A 106 12.62 10.77 -13.72
C GLN A 106 11.30 11.31 -14.24
N HIS A 107 10.44 10.41 -14.74
CA HIS A 107 9.25 10.78 -15.51
C HIS A 107 7.93 10.55 -14.76
N TYR A 108 7.96 9.94 -13.57
CA TYR A 108 6.77 9.70 -12.77
C TYR A 108 6.81 10.49 -11.46
N ALA A 109 5.75 11.26 -11.21
CA ALA A 109 5.51 11.92 -9.94
C ALA A 109 4.24 11.35 -9.32
N LEU A 110 4.38 10.69 -8.17
CA LEU A 110 3.25 10.11 -7.46
C LEU A 110 2.26 11.21 -7.07
N THR A 111 1.03 11.08 -7.55
CA THR A 111 -0.09 11.95 -7.18
C THR A 111 -1.28 11.08 -6.81
N ILE A 112 -1.90 11.36 -5.66
CA ILE A 112 -3.10 10.67 -5.17
C ILE A 112 -4.23 11.68 -5.10
N ALA A 113 -5.15 11.59 -6.06
CA ALA A 113 -6.31 12.46 -6.10
C ALA A 113 -7.37 12.01 -5.09
N ASP A 114 -8.14 12.97 -4.57
CA ASP A 114 -9.12 12.67 -3.51
C ASP A 114 -10.22 11.72 -3.97
N ASN A 115 -10.56 11.70 -5.25
CA ASN A 115 -11.54 10.76 -5.81
C ASN A 115 -11.03 9.29 -5.84
N GLU A 116 -9.72 9.06 -5.66
CA GLU A 116 -9.14 7.73 -5.57
C GLU A 116 -9.23 7.15 -4.15
N LEU A 117 -9.49 8.03 -3.17
CA LEU A 117 -9.60 7.72 -1.75
C LEU A 117 -11.06 7.43 -1.37
N THR A 118 -11.24 6.36 -0.60
CA THR A 118 -12.47 6.13 0.16
C THR A 118 -12.64 7.20 1.24
N ALA A 119 -13.85 7.33 1.81
CA ALA A 119 -14.09 8.29 2.88
C ALA A 119 -13.13 8.12 4.07
N VAL A 120 -12.80 6.86 4.42
CA VAL A 120 -11.86 6.54 5.50
C VAL A 120 -10.42 6.93 5.13
N GLU A 121 -9.97 6.61 3.92
CA GLU A 121 -8.62 6.96 3.45
C GLU A 121 -8.45 8.49 3.31
N ARG A 122 -9.51 9.22 2.92
CA ARG A 122 -9.51 10.69 2.87
C ARG A 122 -9.45 11.30 4.26
N ALA A 123 -10.21 10.77 5.22
CA ALA A 123 -10.14 11.21 6.61
C ALA A 123 -8.75 10.97 7.22
N ALA A 124 -8.09 9.87 6.87
CA ALA A 124 -6.70 9.60 7.29
C ALA A 124 -5.71 10.60 6.67
N LYS A 125 -5.88 10.96 5.39
CA LYS A 125 -5.08 11.99 4.71
C LYS A 125 -5.25 13.38 5.33
N GLY A 126 -6.47 13.75 5.74
CA GLY A 126 -6.79 15.06 6.32
C GLY A 126 -6.46 15.22 7.81
N ALA A 127 -6.23 14.14 8.55
CA ALA A 127 -5.94 14.19 9.98
C ALA A 127 -4.62 14.91 10.34
N ASP A 128 -3.72 15.12 9.37
CA ASP A 128 -2.49 15.91 9.52
C ASP A 128 -2.63 17.37 9.00
N SER A 129 -3.75 17.74 8.35
CA SER A 129 -4.10 19.14 8.06
C SER A 129 -5.22 19.59 8.99
N ALA A 130 -4.85 20.09 10.17
CA ALA A 130 -5.79 20.66 11.14
C ALA A 130 -6.56 21.90 10.64
N ASP A 131 -6.30 22.36 9.41
CA ASP A 131 -6.91 23.55 8.81
C ASP A 131 -8.24 23.29 8.06
N ASP A 132 -8.69 22.04 7.90
CA ASP A 132 -9.91 21.69 7.13
C ASP A 132 -10.99 20.93 7.95
N ILE A 133 -11.07 21.14 9.28
CA ILE A 133 -12.24 20.68 10.03
C ILE A 133 -13.34 21.75 9.92
N GLU A 134 -14.19 21.62 8.90
CA GLU A 134 -15.47 22.32 8.87
C GLU A 134 -16.38 21.70 9.94
N LEU A 135 -16.46 22.39 11.10
CA LEU A 135 -17.42 22.09 12.17
C LEU A 135 -18.79 22.56 11.71
N ASP A 136 -19.67 21.62 11.36
CA ASP A 136 -21.09 21.89 11.19
C ASP A 136 -21.68 22.26 12.56
N LEU A 137 -22.16 23.51 12.69
CA LEU A 137 -22.73 24.10 13.90
C LEU A 137 -24.22 24.42 13.66
#